data_AF-A0AAV7ZMD3-F1
#
_entry.id   AF-A0AAV7ZMD3-F1
#
_cell.length_a   1.000
_cell.length_b   1.000
_cell.length_c   1.000
_cell.angle_alpha   90.00
_cell.angle_beta   90.00
_cell.angle_gamma   90.00
#
_symmetry.space_group_name_H-M   'P 1'
#
loop_
_entity.id
_entity.type
_entity.pdbx_description
1 polymer ?
#
loop_
_entity_poly.entity_id
_entity_poly.type
_entity_poly.pdbx_seq_one_letter_code
_entity_poly.pdbx_strand_id
1 'polypeptide(L)'
;MNIVSEKENYTHLTKPYDEKIDNIIIEESEEENEKQANKKTDKKEFANNNQVTNTKKKKSYFQIVRENLKSILTPFKNHGESRFLQEYEDTYGRTHPNFYNGTFKQAFNTAKEESKFLIIYLHSPEHISTRAFCEQVFCNENIIEFLNEFYVCYCDSIKRSSGFLLSGKFHVTTYPFLAIVTTNSSSQSQILKVFEGNFKAYQLLTGLINTLEQNSALIVPPQSAGEEDEIRSNREIREKQDREYRESVAKDEERMKIEKEKKRIEKEKRDLSLELERLEKERQLEIEKKKIEKKERQKRVMEDKRRNLKPEPNYKTEEGVIRLRVVFPDGEKLSRSFKKQWEMKNLFDLVDVQENNSIKPEKYYFVKNYPKTSFSVKNITFENAGIQDGDTLMVIKK
;
A
#
# COMPACT_ATOMS: atom_id res chain seq x y z
N MET A 1 -48.20 80.01 -36.81
CA MET A 1 -49.56 79.69 -37.30
C MET A 1 -50.13 78.63 -36.37
N ASN A 2 -51.10 79.03 -35.55
CA ASN A 2 -51.99 78.15 -34.76
C ASN A 2 -52.77 77.23 -35.72
N ILE A 3 -53.31 76.06 -35.34
CA ILE A 3 -54.47 75.84 -34.44
C ILE A 3 -54.51 74.29 -34.15
N VAL A 4 -54.39 73.80 -32.89
CA VAL A 4 -55.45 73.33 -31.91
C VAL A 4 -55.97 71.92 -32.26
N SER A 5 -56.38 70.96 -31.40
CA SER A 5 -56.40 70.57 -29.96
C SER A 5 -56.68 69.04 -30.01
N GLU A 6 -56.57 68.16 -29.01
CA GLU A 6 -57.16 68.23 -27.67
C GLU A 6 -56.65 67.04 -26.83
N LYS A 7 -56.42 67.31 -25.54
CA LYS A 7 -56.13 66.35 -24.48
C LYS A 7 -57.45 65.81 -23.92
N GLU A 8 -57.44 64.62 -23.32
CA GLU A 8 -58.08 64.44 -22.01
C GLU A 8 -57.59 63.20 -21.22
N ASN A 9 -56.92 63.51 -20.11
CA ASN A 9 -57.07 63.02 -18.73
C ASN A 9 -56.86 61.55 -18.31
N TYR A 10 -55.79 61.41 -17.52
CA TYR A 10 -55.57 60.44 -16.45
C TYR A 10 -56.64 60.54 -15.34
N THR A 11 -57.00 59.41 -14.73
CA THR A 11 -56.86 59.07 -13.29
C THR A 11 -57.82 57.93 -12.92
N HIS A 12 -57.33 56.88 -12.25
CA HIS A 12 -57.82 56.48 -10.90
C HIS A 12 -57.22 55.13 -10.41
N LEU A 13 -56.50 55.25 -9.31
CA LEU A 13 -56.44 54.42 -8.10
C LEU A 13 -56.49 52.88 -8.15
N THR A 14 -55.40 52.32 -7.63
CA THR A 14 -55.25 51.10 -6.85
C THR A 14 -56.27 50.92 -5.71
N LYS A 15 -56.81 49.71 -5.54
CA LYS A 15 -56.67 48.84 -4.34
C LYS A 15 -57.36 47.47 -4.55
N PRO A 16 -56.91 46.41 -3.85
CA PRO A 16 -57.35 45.03 -4.03
C PRO A 16 -58.60 44.73 -3.19
N TYR A 17 -59.41 43.76 -3.63
CA TYR A 17 -60.49 43.18 -2.84
C TYR A 17 -60.38 41.66 -2.83
N ASP A 18 -60.38 41.14 -1.61
CA ASP A 18 -60.47 39.75 -1.17
C ASP A 18 -61.92 39.24 -1.22
N GLU A 19 -62.06 37.93 -0.96
CA GLU A 19 -63.29 37.23 -0.55
C GLU A 19 -64.32 36.90 -1.66
N LYS A 20 -64.91 35.70 -1.81
CA LYS A 20 -65.05 34.45 -1.03
C LYS A 20 -65.92 33.53 -1.95
N ILE A 21 -65.89 32.19 -1.94
CA ILE A 21 -66.86 31.34 -1.23
C ILE A 21 -66.91 29.93 -1.90
N ASP A 22 -67.04 28.92 -1.02
CA ASP A 22 -67.60 27.57 -1.15
C ASP A 22 -66.78 26.33 -1.55
N ASN A 23 -66.39 25.62 -0.47
CA ASN A 23 -66.30 24.17 -0.37
C ASN A 23 -67.71 23.55 -0.37
N ILE A 24 -67.90 22.45 -1.12
CA ILE A 24 -68.93 21.43 -0.83
C ILE A 24 -68.24 20.07 -0.78
N ILE A 25 -68.38 19.43 0.38
CA ILE A 25 -68.06 18.03 0.69
C ILE A 25 -69.30 17.19 0.35
N ILE A 26 -69.11 15.98 -0.19
CA ILE A 26 -70.04 14.86 0.03
C ILE A 26 -69.23 13.67 0.57
N GLU A 27 -69.76 13.16 1.68
CA GLU A 27 -69.32 12.09 2.58
C GLU A 27 -69.57 10.68 2.02
N GLU A 28 -68.87 9.70 2.61
CA GLU A 28 -69.38 8.44 3.19
C GLU A 28 -68.18 7.46 3.25
N SER A 29 -67.90 6.67 4.29
CA SER A 29 -68.34 6.53 5.67
C SER A 29 -67.41 5.44 6.24
N GLU A 30 -66.81 5.59 7.42
CA GLU A 30 -66.52 4.44 8.28
C GLU A 30 -66.19 4.92 9.69
N GLU A 31 -67.12 4.61 10.58
CA GLU A 31 -67.15 4.91 11.99
C GLU A 31 -66.08 4.14 12.78
N GLU A 32 -65.62 4.84 13.81
CA GLU A 32 -65.50 4.35 15.18
C GLU A 32 -64.16 3.81 15.72
N ASN A 33 -63.77 4.52 16.78
CA ASN A 33 -63.12 4.06 18.01
C ASN A 33 -61.60 4.21 18.10
N GLU A 34 -61.22 5.46 18.40
CA GLU A 34 -60.34 5.79 19.53
C GLU A 34 -60.44 4.75 20.66
N LYS A 35 -59.30 4.20 21.06
CA LYS A 35 -58.99 4.01 22.48
C LYS A 35 -57.48 3.85 22.70
N GLN A 36 -56.98 4.77 23.51
CA GLN A 36 -55.91 4.58 24.50
C GLN A 36 -54.46 4.74 24.01
N ALA A 37 -54.08 6.00 23.87
CA ALA A 37 -52.84 6.46 24.49
C ALA A 37 -52.97 6.39 26.02
N ASN A 38 -52.29 5.44 26.66
CA ASN A 38 -51.54 5.63 27.92
C ASN A 38 -51.08 4.28 28.50
N LYS A 39 -49.79 3.97 28.37
CA LYS A 39 -48.93 3.70 29.53
C LYS A 39 -47.46 3.61 29.12
N LYS A 40 -46.71 4.56 29.65
CA LYS A 40 -45.26 4.54 29.80
C LYS A 40 -44.79 3.28 30.55
N THR A 41 -43.50 2.98 30.32
CA THR A 41 -42.55 2.31 31.22
C THR A 41 -42.78 0.84 31.52
N ASP A 42 -42.03 -0.04 30.84
CA ASP A 42 -40.85 -0.72 31.40
C ASP A 42 -40.54 -1.99 30.62
N LYS A 43 -39.41 -1.98 29.88
CA LYS A 43 -38.36 -3.01 29.91
C LYS A 43 -37.37 -2.76 28.77
N LYS A 44 -36.19 -2.29 29.19
CA LYS A 44 -34.93 -2.47 28.49
C LYS A 44 -34.72 -3.94 28.15
N GLU A 45 -33.94 -4.14 27.09
CA GLU A 45 -33.14 -5.33 26.81
C GLU A 45 -33.93 -6.62 26.59
N PHE A 46 -34.15 -6.97 25.33
CA PHE A 46 -33.80 -8.30 24.79
C PHE A 46 -33.89 -8.25 23.25
N ALA A 47 -32.89 -8.87 22.61
CA ALA A 47 -32.85 -9.24 21.20
C ALA A 47 -32.55 -8.13 20.16
N ASN A 48 -31.25 -7.80 20.08
CA ASN A 48 -30.57 -7.89 18.78
C ASN A 48 -30.92 -9.25 18.13
N ASN A 49 -31.57 -9.24 16.96
CA ASN A 49 -31.16 -10.02 15.79
C ASN A 49 -32.16 -9.90 14.64
N ASN A 50 -31.59 -9.69 13.44
CA ASN A 50 -32.14 -10.05 12.14
C ASN A 50 -33.38 -9.31 11.63
N GLN A 51 -33.16 -8.17 10.99
CA GLN A 51 -33.84 -7.86 9.73
C GLN A 51 -32.85 -7.21 8.74
N VAL A 52 -32.08 -8.05 8.05
CA VAL A 52 -31.58 -7.72 6.71
C VAL A 52 -32.81 -7.71 5.80
N THR A 53 -33.51 -6.57 5.72
CA THR A 53 -34.52 -6.36 4.70
C THR A 53 -33.80 -6.07 3.39
N ASN A 54 -33.62 -7.15 2.63
CA ASN A 54 -33.21 -7.15 1.24
C ASN A 54 -34.30 -6.45 0.41
N THR A 55 -34.32 -5.12 0.43
CA THR A 55 -35.15 -4.29 -0.45
C THR A 55 -34.49 -4.27 -1.82
N LYS A 56 -34.67 -5.35 -2.60
CA LYS A 56 -34.43 -5.32 -4.04
C LYS A 56 -35.35 -4.25 -4.63
N LYS A 57 -34.83 -3.03 -4.82
CA LYS A 57 -35.50 -1.96 -5.57
C LYS A 57 -35.99 -2.56 -6.91
N LYS A 58 -37.30 -2.60 -7.12
CA LYS A 58 -37.87 -2.95 -8.44
C LYS A 58 -37.28 -1.99 -9.47
N LYS A 59 -36.50 -2.50 -10.41
CA LYS A 59 -35.93 -1.69 -11.48
C LYS A 59 -37.06 -1.16 -12.36
N SER A 60 -36.98 0.12 -12.74
CA SER A 60 -37.92 0.71 -13.70
C SER A 60 -37.82 -0.01 -15.05
N TYR A 61 -38.92 -0.09 -15.81
CA TYR A 61 -38.93 -0.64 -17.18
C TYR A 61 -37.81 -0.03 -18.02
N PHE A 62 -37.66 1.30 -17.98
CA PHE A 62 -36.59 2.01 -18.68
C PHE A 62 -35.18 1.63 -18.21
N GLN A 63 -35.00 1.23 -16.94
CA GLN A 63 -33.72 0.75 -16.41
C GLN A 63 -33.38 -0.66 -16.90
N ILE A 64 -34.38 -1.54 -17.00
CA ILE A 64 -34.24 -2.90 -17.55
C ILE A 64 -33.89 -2.82 -19.04
N VAL A 65 -34.60 -1.98 -19.80
CA VAL A 65 -34.33 -1.87 -21.24
C VAL A 65 -33.03 -1.12 -21.53
N ARG A 66 -32.63 -0.15 -20.69
CA ARG A 66 -31.29 0.50 -20.76
C ARG A 66 -30.14 -0.49 -20.57
N GLU A 67 -30.28 -1.43 -19.64
CA GLU A 67 -29.30 -2.52 -19.46
C GLU A 67 -29.26 -3.44 -20.70
N ASN A 68 -30.39 -3.63 -21.37
CA ASN A 68 -30.49 -4.45 -22.58
C ASN A 68 -29.98 -3.76 -23.85
N LEU A 69 -29.99 -2.43 -23.97
CA LEU A 69 -29.50 -1.68 -25.16
C LEU A 69 -28.07 -2.07 -25.56
N LYS A 70 -27.17 -2.26 -24.58
CA LYS A 70 -25.80 -2.75 -24.83
C LYS A 70 -25.78 -4.12 -25.49
N SER A 71 -26.71 -5.01 -25.12
CA SER A 71 -26.86 -6.32 -25.76
C SER A 71 -27.46 -6.21 -27.17
N ILE A 72 -28.27 -5.18 -27.46
CA ILE A 72 -28.89 -4.99 -28.79
C ILE A 72 -27.86 -4.52 -29.82
N LEU A 73 -26.88 -3.73 -29.39
CA LEU A 73 -25.77 -3.24 -30.22
C LEU A 73 -24.65 -4.27 -30.44
N THR A 74 -24.71 -5.44 -29.80
CA THR A 74 -23.84 -6.57 -30.14
C THR A 74 -24.24 -7.14 -31.50
N PRO A 75 -23.28 -7.61 -32.33
CA PRO A 75 -23.54 -7.94 -33.72
C PRO A 75 -24.52 -9.11 -33.83
N PHE A 76 -25.77 -8.81 -34.16
CA PHE A 76 -26.67 -9.77 -34.73
C PHE A 76 -26.21 -10.04 -36.18
N LYS A 77 -25.96 -11.31 -36.51
CA LYS A 77 -25.76 -11.73 -37.91
C LYS A 77 -27.12 -11.62 -38.62
N ASN A 78 -27.46 -10.43 -39.11
CA ASN A 78 -28.64 -10.25 -39.94
C ASN A 78 -28.24 -10.39 -41.41
N HIS A 79 -28.86 -11.33 -42.09
CA HIS A 79 -28.77 -11.49 -43.53
C HIS A 79 -29.75 -10.53 -44.20
N GLY A 80 -29.23 -9.46 -44.82
CA GLY A 80 -29.85 -8.56 -45.82
C GLY A 80 -31.37 -8.36 -45.78
N GLU A 81 -31.82 -7.20 -45.30
CA GLU A 81 -33.24 -6.82 -45.23
C GLU A 81 -33.62 -5.82 -46.34
N SER A 82 -33.94 -6.34 -47.54
CA SER A 82 -34.65 -5.57 -48.60
C SER A 82 -36.09 -6.05 -48.82
N ARG A 83 -36.57 -7.05 -48.06
CA ARG A 83 -37.88 -7.68 -48.31
C ARG A 83 -39.04 -7.06 -47.50
N PHE A 84 -38.77 -6.50 -46.32
CA PHE A 84 -39.83 -5.92 -45.49
C PHE A 84 -40.42 -4.65 -46.10
N LEU A 85 -39.57 -3.75 -46.61
CA LEU A 85 -40.02 -2.51 -47.25
C LEU A 85 -40.97 -2.79 -48.42
N GLN A 86 -40.61 -3.78 -49.26
CA GLN A 86 -41.46 -4.21 -50.37
C GLN A 86 -42.80 -4.79 -49.88
N GLU A 87 -42.77 -5.69 -48.88
CA GLU A 87 -43.99 -6.24 -48.26
C GLU A 87 -44.89 -5.14 -47.65
N TYR A 88 -44.28 -4.10 -47.06
CA TYR A 88 -44.98 -2.95 -46.50
C TYR A 88 -45.62 -2.10 -47.60
N GLU A 89 -44.87 -1.72 -48.62
CA GLU A 89 -45.36 -0.91 -49.75
C GLU A 89 -46.47 -1.62 -50.52
N ASP A 90 -46.36 -2.94 -50.71
CA ASP A 90 -47.38 -3.75 -51.39
C ASP A 90 -48.71 -3.78 -50.60
N THR A 91 -48.66 -3.63 -49.28
CA THR A 91 -49.83 -3.74 -48.40
C THR A 91 -50.45 -2.38 -48.06
N TYR A 92 -49.63 -1.36 -47.79
CA TYR A 92 -50.04 -0.06 -47.23
C TYR A 92 -49.76 1.12 -48.17
N GLY A 93 -49.01 0.91 -49.25
CA GLY A 93 -48.62 1.96 -50.21
C GLY A 93 -47.27 2.60 -49.92
N ARG A 94 -46.86 3.51 -50.81
CA ARG A 94 -45.53 4.15 -50.82
C ARG A 94 -45.44 5.44 -49.99
N THR A 95 -46.53 5.83 -49.34
CA THR A 95 -46.58 7.03 -48.51
C THR A 95 -46.25 6.67 -47.06
N HIS A 96 -44.96 6.71 -46.73
CA HIS A 96 -44.44 6.39 -45.39
C HIS A 96 -43.11 7.13 -45.11
N PRO A 97 -42.64 7.18 -43.85
CA PRO A 97 -41.32 7.72 -43.51
C PRO A 97 -40.18 6.93 -44.17
N ASN A 98 -39.02 7.56 -44.35
CA ASN A 98 -37.86 6.92 -44.97
C ASN A 98 -37.32 5.81 -44.06
N PHE A 99 -37.70 4.57 -44.37
CA PHE A 99 -37.23 3.41 -43.65
C PHE A 99 -35.78 3.09 -44.02
N TYR A 100 -34.94 2.95 -43.00
CA TYR A 100 -33.53 2.63 -43.17
C TYR A 100 -33.37 1.21 -43.74
N ASN A 101 -32.74 1.13 -44.91
CA ASN A 101 -32.44 -0.14 -45.57
C ASN A 101 -31.10 -0.70 -45.08
N GLY A 102 -31.14 -1.54 -44.05
CA GLY A 102 -29.95 -2.18 -43.50
C GLY A 102 -30.19 -2.79 -42.13
N THR A 103 -29.12 -3.20 -41.47
CA THR A 103 -29.21 -3.81 -40.13
C THR A 103 -29.45 -2.76 -39.04
N PHE A 104 -30.02 -3.16 -37.90
CA PHE A 104 -30.17 -2.31 -36.72
C PHE A 104 -28.88 -1.57 -36.33
N LYS A 105 -27.73 -2.27 -36.39
CA LYS A 105 -26.41 -1.68 -36.07
C LYS A 105 -26.00 -0.61 -37.08
N GLN A 106 -26.28 -0.84 -38.36
CA GLN A 106 -26.02 0.15 -39.42
C GLN A 106 -26.93 1.38 -39.25
N ALA A 107 -28.23 1.17 -39.00
CA ALA A 107 -29.18 2.26 -38.72
C ALA A 107 -28.73 3.10 -37.51
N PHE A 108 -28.28 2.43 -36.44
CA PHE A 108 -27.75 3.11 -35.26
C PHE A 108 -26.49 3.93 -35.55
N ASN A 109 -25.55 3.39 -36.34
CA ASN A 109 -24.34 4.11 -36.73
C ASN A 109 -24.66 5.29 -37.66
N THR A 110 -25.55 5.12 -38.64
CA THR A 110 -25.96 6.22 -39.52
C THR A 110 -26.66 7.32 -38.74
N ALA A 111 -27.53 6.97 -37.78
CA ALA A 111 -28.16 7.95 -36.91
C ALA A 111 -27.15 8.72 -36.04
N LYS A 112 -26.07 8.04 -35.62
CA LYS A 112 -24.95 8.68 -34.92
C LYS A 112 -24.17 9.64 -35.85
N GLU A 113 -23.88 9.23 -37.09
CA GLU A 113 -23.15 10.03 -38.07
C GLU A 113 -23.96 11.27 -38.51
N GLU A 114 -25.26 11.11 -38.74
CA GLU A 114 -26.17 12.19 -39.13
C GLU A 114 -26.61 13.07 -37.95
N SER A 115 -26.21 12.76 -36.72
CA SER A 115 -26.66 13.47 -35.51
C SER A 115 -28.19 13.53 -35.40
N LYS A 116 -28.84 12.38 -35.60
CA LYS A 116 -30.30 12.19 -35.53
C LYS A 116 -30.67 11.17 -34.47
N PHE A 117 -31.88 11.24 -33.94
CA PHE A 117 -32.41 10.19 -33.08
C PHE A 117 -32.71 8.92 -33.89
N LEU A 118 -32.61 7.75 -33.26
CA LEU A 118 -33.06 6.50 -33.88
C LEU A 118 -34.49 6.21 -33.42
N ILE A 119 -35.43 6.06 -34.34
CA ILE A 119 -36.77 5.55 -34.04
C ILE A 119 -36.89 4.12 -34.56
N ILE A 120 -37.34 3.22 -33.69
CA ILE A 120 -37.50 1.79 -33.98
C ILE A 120 -38.99 1.50 -34.10
N TYR A 121 -39.42 1.06 -35.27
CA TYR A 121 -40.78 0.61 -35.53
C TYR A 121 -40.82 -0.91 -35.64
N LEU A 122 -41.55 -1.57 -34.73
CA LEU A 122 -41.80 -3.00 -34.80
C LEU A 122 -43.21 -3.27 -35.33
N HIS A 123 -43.26 -3.92 -36.49
CA HIS A 123 -44.47 -4.20 -37.25
C HIS A 123 -45.02 -5.59 -36.96
N SER A 124 -46.29 -5.67 -36.56
CA SER A 124 -47.04 -6.91 -36.45
C SER A 124 -48.24 -6.90 -37.40
N PRO A 125 -48.21 -7.66 -38.51
CA PRO A 125 -49.29 -7.65 -39.50
C PRO A 125 -50.58 -8.31 -38.97
N GLU A 126 -50.49 -9.09 -37.90
CA GLU A 126 -51.64 -9.80 -37.30
C GLU A 126 -52.35 -8.98 -36.22
N HIS A 127 -51.76 -7.87 -35.79
CA HIS A 127 -52.35 -7.03 -34.76
C HIS A 127 -53.38 -6.05 -35.34
N ILE A 128 -54.56 -5.98 -34.72
CA ILE A 128 -55.72 -5.20 -35.18
C ILE A 128 -55.44 -3.70 -35.39
N SER A 129 -54.56 -3.12 -34.56
CA SER A 129 -54.26 -1.68 -34.61
C SER A 129 -53.19 -1.29 -35.63
N THR A 130 -52.45 -2.26 -36.18
CA THR A 130 -51.33 -1.98 -37.08
C THR A 130 -51.79 -1.35 -38.40
N ARG A 131 -52.88 -1.87 -38.97
CA ARG A 131 -53.40 -1.36 -40.26
C ARG A 131 -53.82 0.10 -40.17
N ALA A 132 -54.64 0.44 -39.17
CA ALA A 132 -55.10 1.81 -38.95
C ALA A 132 -53.91 2.76 -38.71
N PHE A 133 -52.89 2.31 -37.98
CA PHE A 133 -51.68 3.10 -37.75
C PHE A 133 -50.90 3.36 -39.05
N CYS A 134 -50.64 2.33 -39.87
CA CYS A 134 -49.92 2.49 -41.13
C CYS A 134 -50.65 3.45 -42.07
N GLU A 135 -51.97 3.25 -42.26
CA GLU A 135 -52.78 4.01 -43.21
C GLU A 135 -53.14 5.44 -42.73
N GLN A 136 -53.24 5.68 -41.42
CA GLN A 136 -53.72 6.98 -40.88
C GLN A 136 -52.65 7.80 -40.17
N VAL A 137 -51.64 7.16 -39.58
CA VAL A 137 -50.60 7.84 -38.78
C VAL A 137 -49.31 7.96 -39.60
N PHE A 138 -48.81 6.86 -40.15
CA PHE A 138 -47.56 6.86 -40.92
C PHE A 138 -47.70 7.41 -42.34
N CYS A 139 -48.92 7.49 -42.89
CA CYS A 139 -49.17 8.20 -44.14
C CYS A 139 -49.35 9.72 -43.98
N ASN A 140 -49.30 10.27 -42.76
CA ASN A 140 -49.47 11.70 -42.55
C ASN A 140 -48.21 12.48 -42.96
N GLU A 141 -48.34 13.42 -43.90
CA GLU A 141 -47.23 14.21 -44.45
C GLU A 141 -46.41 14.94 -43.38
N ASN A 142 -47.06 15.58 -42.40
CA ASN A 142 -46.36 16.29 -41.33
C ASN A 142 -45.48 15.36 -40.47
N ILE A 143 -45.94 14.12 -40.25
CA ILE A 143 -45.18 13.12 -39.49
C ILE A 143 -44.02 12.59 -40.34
N ILE A 144 -44.24 12.36 -41.63
CA ILE A 144 -43.21 11.91 -42.58
C ILE A 144 -42.07 12.95 -42.64
N GLU A 145 -42.40 14.22 -42.85
CA GLU A 145 -41.43 15.31 -42.93
C GLU A 145 -40.62 15.41 -41.61
N PHE A 146 -41.30 15.43 -40.47
CA PHE A 146 -40.65 15.53 -39.15
C PHE A 146 -39.74 14.34 -38.85
N LEU A 147 -40.19 13.12 -39.17
CA LEU A 147 -39.38 11.92 -38.97
C LEU A 147 -38.16 11.91 -39.88
N ASN A 148 -38.31 12.27 -41.15
CA ASN A 148 -37.20 12.28 -42.12
C ASN A 148 -36.13 13.33 -41.79
N GLU A 149 -36.55 14.47 -41.22
CA GLU A 149 -35.64 15.56 -40.84
C GLU A 149 -34.82 15.21 -39.59
N PHE A 150 -35.45 14.70 -38.52
CA PHE A 150 -34.80 14.59 -37.20
C PHE A 150 -34.51 13.15 -36.75
N TYR A 151 -35.05 12.14 -37.42
CA TYR A 151 -34.96 10.75 -37.02
C TYR A 151 -34.44 9.86 -38.16
N VAL A 152 -33.74 8.80 -37.78
CA VAL A 152 -33.51 7.65 -38.65
C VAL A 152 -34.54 6.59 -38.28
N CYS A 153 -35.39 6.21 -39.23
CA CYS A 153 -36.46 5.26 -38.99
C CYS A 153 -36.00 3.83 -39.30
N TYR A 154 -35.69 3.04 -38.27
CA TYR A 154 -35.48 1.61 -38.43
C TYR A 154 -36.81 0.86 -38.28
N CYS A 155 -37.11 -0.04 -39.21
CA CYS A 155 -38.33 -0.84 -39.17
C CYS A 155 -38.02 -2.33 -39.29
N ASP A 156 -38.79 -3.16 -38.56
CA ASP A 156 -38.67 -4.61 -38.67
C ASP A 156 -40.00 -5.29 -38.33
N SER A 157 -40.24 -6.48 -38.89
CA SER A 157 -41.44 -7.27 -38.62
C SER A 157 -41.19 -8.35 -37.58
N ILE A 158 -42.15 -8.57 -36.69
CA ILE A 158 -42.08 -9.66 -35.70
C ILE A 158 -42.08 -11.07 -36.33
N LYS A 159 -42.48 -11.19 -37.62
CA LYS A 159 -42.41 -12.45 -38.36
C LYS A 159 -40.97 -12.85 -38.69
N ARG A 160 -40.04 -11.90 -38.63
CA ARG A 160 -38.62 -12.10 -38.90
C ARG A 160 -37.88 -12.34 -37.60
N SER A 161 -36.79 -13.11 -37.66
CA SER A 161 -35.97 -13.42 -36.49
C SER A 161 -35.41 -12.18 -35.81
N SER A 162 -35.01 -11.17 -36.60
CA SER A 162 -34.51 -9.88 -36.15
C SER A 162 -35.57 -9.09 -35.36
N GLY A 163 -36.76 -8.91 -35.92
CA GLY A 163 -37.87 -8.21 -35.27
C GLY A 163 -38.39 -8.94 -34.04
N PHE A 164 -38.43 -10.27 -34.06
CA PHE A 164 -38.79 -11.07 -32.89
C PHE A 164 -37.78 -10.89 -31.74
N LEU A 165 -36.47 -10.94 -32.04
CA LEU A 165 -35.41 -10.72 -31.04
C LEU A 165 -35.47 -9.31 -30.45
N LEU A 166 -35.75 -8.29 -31.27
CA LEU A 166 -35.94 -6.93 -30.80
C LEU A 166 -37.18 -6.85 -29.90
N SER A 167 -38.30 -7.45 -30.28
CA SER A 167 -39.52 -7.44 -29.45
C SER A 167 -39.30 -8.02 -28.05
N GLY A 168 -38.54 -9.13 -27.95
CA GLY A 168 -38.18 -9.73 -26.66
C GLY A 168 -37.27 -8.83 -25.83
N LYS A 169 -36.34 -8.11 -26.47
CA LYS A 169 -35.39 -7.21 -25.78
C LYS A 169 -36.07 -5.95 -25.25
N PHE A 170 -36.99 -5.37 -26.02
CA PHE A 170 -37.81 -4.23 -25.61
C PHE A 170 -39.01 -4.63 -24.73
N HIS A 171 -39.23 -5.94 -24.48
CA HIS A 171 -40.38 -6.45 -23.72
C HIS A 171 -41.72 -5.88 -24.25
N VAL A 172 -41.86 -5.86 -25.58
CA VAL A 172 -43.02 -5.28 -26.25
C VAL A 172 -44.27 -6.07 -25.90
N THR A 173 -45.31 -5.37 -25.45
CA THR A 173 -46.57 -6.00 -25.05
C THR A 173 -47.69 -5.86 -26.07
N THR A 174 -47.67 -4.77 -26.86
CA THR A 174 -48.74 -4.40 -27.79
C THR A 174 -48.15 -3.76 -29.05
N TYR A 175 -48.87 -3.85 -30.18
CA TYR A 175 -48.46 -3.27 -31.47
C TYR A 175 -49.48 -2.25 -31.98
N PRO A 176 -49.10 -1.30 -32.85
CA PRO A 176 -47.73 -0.94 -33.26
C PRO A 176 -46.85 -0.49 -32.09
N PHE A 177 -45.54 -0.76 -32.18
CA PHE A 177 -44.55 -0.35 -31.19
C PHE A 177 -43.54 0.60 -31.82
N LEU A 178 -43.37 1.78 -31.22
CA LEU A 178 -42.34 2.75 -31.56
C LEU A 178 -41.47 3.04 -30.35
N ALA A 179 -40.15 2.98 -30.51
CA ALA A 179 -39.21 3.43 -29.48
C ALA A 179 -38.23 4.45 -30.03
N ILE A 180 -38.06 5.56 -29.31
CA ILE A 180 -37.06 6.59 -29.61
C ILE A 180 -35.82 6.33 -28.76
N VAL A 181 -34.66 6.26 -29.42
CA VAL A 181 -33.37 5.94 -28.81
C VAL A 181 -32.36 7.03 -29.14
N THR A 182 -31.54 7.40 -28.15
CA THR A 182 -30.39 8.29 -28.36
C THR A 182 -29.23 7.54 -29.02
N THR A 183 -28.55 8.22 -29.93
CA THR A 183 -27.51 7.66 -30.80
C THR A 183 -26.11 8.12 -30.41
N ASN A 184 -25.94 8.48 -29.14
CA ASN A 184 -24.66 8.84 -28.55
C ASN A 184 -23.73 7.61 -28.52
N SER A 185 -22.51 7.81 -28.02
CA SER A 185 -21.58 6.70 -27.72
C SER A 185 -22.30 5.50 -27.10
N SER A 186 -21.94 4.28 -27.53
CA SER A 186 -22.68 3.03 -27.27
C SER A 186 -22.92 2.72 -25.79
N SER A 187 -22.19 3.39 -24.89
CA SER A 187 -22.31 3.32 -23.43
C SER A 187 -23.34 4.29 -22.83
N GLN A 188 -23.77 5.30 -23.56
CA GLN A 188 -24.68 6.38 -23.15
C GLN A 188 -26.05 6.34 -23.83
N SER A 189 -26.24 5.49 -24.84
CA SER A 189 -27.53 5.32 -25.54
C SER A 189 -28.64 4.89 -24.57
N GLN A 190 -29.79 5.56 -24.65
CA GLN A 190 -30.95 5.29 -23.80
C GLN A 190 -32.25 5.43 -24.60
N ILE A 191 -33.29 4.73 -24.16
CA ILE A 191 -34.64 4.92 -24.68
C ILE A 191 -35.21 6.17 -24.03
N LEU A 192 -35.66 7.11 -24.85
CA LEU A 192 -36.27 8.35 -24.40
C LEU A 192 -37.78 8.20 -24.20
N LYS A 193 -38.43 7.53 -25.15
CA LYS A 193 -39.88 7.39 -25.17
C LYS A 193 -40.29 6.14 -25.94
N VAL A 194 -41.38 5.50 -25.53
CA VAL A 194 -42.03 4.45 -26.32
C VAL A 194 -43.52 4.75 -26.48
N PHE A 195 -44.04 4.39 -27.64
CA PHE A 195 -45.47 4.42 -27.97
C PHE A 195 -45.89 3.00 -28.27
N GLU A 196 -46.89 2.49 -27.53
CA GLU A 196 -47.44 1.16 -27.73
C GLU A 196 -48.93 1.25 -28.00
N GLY A 197 -49.44 0.39 -28.89
CA GLY A 197 -50.86 0.21 -29.12
C GLY A 197 -51.49 1.29 -30.00
N ASN A 198 -52.78 1.56 -29.77
CA ASN A 198 -53.55 2.46 -30.61
C ASN A 198 -53.38 3.92 -30.16
N PHE A 199 -52.70 4.72 -30.98
CA PHE A 199 -52.53 6.15 -30.77
C PHE A 199 -52.78 6.93 -32.06
N LYS A 200 -53.22 8.18 -31.93
CA LYS A 200 -53.56 9.06 -33.05
C LYS A 200 -52.33 9.85 -33.53
N ALA A 201 -52.39 10.34 -34.77
CA ALA A 201 -51.31 11.11 -35.40
C ALA A 201 -50.82 12.29 -34.53
N TYR A 202 -51.74 13.07 -33.95
CA TYR A 202 -51.35 14.20 -33.09
C TYR A 202 -50.59 13.76 -31.83
N GLN A 203 -50.90 12.60 -31.26
CA GLN A 203 -50.23 12.08 -30.06
C GLN A 203 -48.78 11.68 -30.37
N LEU A 204 -48.56 11.08 -31.54
CA LEU A 204 -47.22 10.76 -32.02
C LEU A 204 -46.44 12.05 -32.26
N LEU A 205 -47.01 13.01 -33.01
CA LEU A 205 -46.33 14.26 -33.36
C LEU A 205 -45.95 15.08 -32.11
N THR A 206 -46.88 15.32 -31.19
CA THR A 206 -46.59 16.01 -29.92
C THR A 206 -45.53 15.24 -29.13
N GLY A 207 -45.58 13.91 -29.15
CA GLY A 207 -44.62 13.09 -28.45
C GLY A 207 -43.21 13.14 -29.06
N LEU A 208 -43.10 13.21 -30.39
CA LEU A 208 -41.85 13.37 -31.13
C LEU A 208 -41.22 14.75 -30.89
N ILE A 209 -42.03 15.82 -30.97
CA ILE A 209 -41.59 17.20 -30.70
C ILE A 209 -41.06 17.33 -29.27
N ASN A 210 -41.84 16.91 -28.27
CA ASN A 210 -41.43 17.00 -26.87
C ASN A 210 -40.15 16.20 -26.58
N THR A 211 -39.99 15.04 -27.23
CA THR A 211 -38.78 14.22 -27.05
C THR A 211 -37.56 14.93 -27.64
N LEU A 212 -37.72 15.56 -28.80
CA LEU A 212 -36.67 16.32 -29.46
C LEU A 212 -36.26 17.54 -28.65
N GLU A 213 -37.21 18.37 -28.20
CA GLU A 213 -36.93 19.58 -27.42
C GLU A 213 -36.20 19.25 -26.10
N GLN A 214 -36.65 18.23 -25.38
CA GLN A 214 -36.09 17.85 -24.08
C GLN A 214 -34.72 17.17 -24.19
N ASN A 215 -34.40 16.56 -25.32
CA ASN A 215 -33.21 15.70 -25.47
C ASN A 215 -32.25 16.16 -26.57
N SER A 216 -32.49 17.33 -27.18
CA SER A 216 -31.63 17.91 -28.23
C SER A 216 -30.16 18.00 -27.79
N ALA A 217 -29.91 18.35 -26.53
CA ALA A 217 -28.56 18.42 -25.94
C ALA A 217 -27.85 17.06 -25.83
N LEU A 218 -28.58 15.94 -25.92
CA LEU A 218 -27.97 14.62 -25.91
C LEU A 218 -27.35 14.29 -27.27
N ILE A 219 -27.86 14.82 -28.37
CA ILE A 219 -27.26 14.61 -29.69
C ILE A 219 -26.03 15.49 -29.80
N VAL A 220 -24.86 14.88 -29.64
CA VAL A 220 -23.57 15.54 -29.80
C VAL A 220 -23.05 15.25 -31.21
N PRO A 221 -22.77 16.28 -32.02
CA PRO A 221 -22.17 16.09 -33.33
C PRO A 221 -20.86 15.29 -33.24
N PRO A 222 -20.55 14.44 -34.23
CA PRO A 222 -19.36 13.59 -34.21
C PRO A 222 -18.05 14.38 -34.08
N GLN A 223 -18.01 15.64 -34.53
CA GLN A 223 -16.85 16.53 -34.40
C GLN A 223 -16.53 16.84 -32.93
N SER A 224 -17.54 17.19 -32.13
CA SER A 224 -17.37 17.44 -30.69
C SER A 224 -17.07 16.17 -29.89
N ALA A 225 -17.58 15.01 -30.30
CA ALA A 225 -17.30 13.74 -29.61
C ALA A 225 -15.85 13.27 -29.81
N GLY A 226 -15.28 13.47 -31.01
CA GLY A 226 -13.88 13.13 -31.29
C GLY A 226 -12.89 13.97 -30.47
N GLU A 227 -13.15 15.28 -30.35
CA GLU A 227 -12.32 16.18 -29.55
C GLU A 227 -12.32 15.82 -28.06
N GLU A 228 -13.49 15.47 -27.50
CA GLU A 228 -13.58 15.07 -26.09
C GLU A 228 -12.82 13.77 -25.78
N ASP A 229 -12.92 12.77 -26.66
CA ASP A 229 -12.23 11.49 -26.50
C ASP A 229 -10.70 11.66 -26.63
N GLU A 230 -10.23 12.51 -27.55
CA GLU A 230 -8.81 12.84 -27.68
C GLU A 230 -8.27 13.60 -26.47
N ILE A 231 -9.01 14.60 -25.98
CA ILE A 231 -8.65 15.36 -24.77
C ILE A 231 -8.55 14.42 -23.57
N ARG A 232 -9.51 13.49 -23.43
CA ARG A 232 -9.55 12.54 -22.33
C ARG A 232 -8.37 11.55 -22.40
N SER A 233 -8.12 10.97 -23.57
CA SER A 233 -6.98 10.06 -23.79
C SER A 233 -5.65 10.76 -23.49
N ASN A 234 -5.46 11.98 -24.00
CA ASN A 234 -4.25 12.76 -23.75
C ASN A 234 -4.03 13.07 -22.27
N ARG A 235 -5.12 13.34 -21.54
CA ARG A 235 -5.07 13.54 -20.09
C ARG A 235 -4.65 12.28 -19.35
N GLU A 236 -5.22 11.13 -19.70
CA GLU A 236 -4.88 9.83 -19.08
C GLU A 236 -3.41 9.46 -19.32
N ILE A 237 -2.87 9.72 -20.52
CA ILE A 237 -1.46 9.47 -20.85
C ILE A 237 -0.54 10.35 -19.98
N ARG A 238 -0.84 11.64 -19.85
CA ARG A 238 -0.04 12.57 -19.02
C ARG A 238 -0.07 12.17 -17.55
N GLU A 239 -1.24 11.84 -17.00
CA GLU A 239 -1.37 11.41 -15.61
C GLU A 239 -0.61 10.11 -15.33
N LYS A 240 -0.55 9.19 -16.31
CA LYS A 240 0.26 7.98 -16.21
C LYS A 240 1.76 8.28 -16.22
N GLN A 241 2.22 9.13 -17.14
CA GLN A 241 3.63 9.53 -17.21
C GLN A 241 4.09 10.26 -15.95
N ASP A 242 3.29 11.19 -15.43
CA ASP A 242 3.59 11.93 -14.20
C ASP A 242 3.69 11.00 -13.00
N ARG A 243 2.82 9.99 -12.90
CA ARG A 243 2.87 8.99 -11.83
C ARG A 243 4.16 8.16 -11.90
N GLU A 244 4.49 7.64 -13.09
CA GLU A 244 5.70 6.84 -13.30
C GLU A 244 6.98 7.65 -13.00
N TYR A 245 7.01 8.93 -13.42
CA TYR A 245 8.12 9.83 -13.11
C TYR A 245 8.28 10.07 -11.61
N ARG A 246 7.19 10.38 -10.89
CA ARG A 246 7.22 10.59 -9.43
C ARG A 246 7.69 9.34 -8.69
N GLU A 247 7.25 8.16 -9.10
CA GLU A 247 7.70 6.89 -8.52
C GLU A 247 9.20 6.64 -8.75
N SER A 248 9.71 6.97 -9.95
CA SER A 248 11.14 6.86 -10.25
C SER A 248 11.98 7.81 -9.39
N VAL A 249 11.57 9.08 -9.30
CA VAL A 249 12.26 10.08 -8.48
C VAL A 249 12.29 9.67 -7.01
N ALA A 250 11.17 9.19 -6.47
CA ALA A 250 11.10 8.73 -5.08
C ALA A 250 12.04 7.55 -4.80
N LYS A 251 12.14 6.59 -5.72
CA LYS A 251 13.06 5.45 -5.61
C LYS A 251 14.52 5.89 -5.65
N ASP A 252 14.87 6.83 -6.52
CA ASP A 252 16.23 7.34 -6.61
C ASP A 252 16.63 8.14 -5.36
N GLU A 253 15.71 8.95 -4.82
CA GLU A 253 15.91 9.63 -3.53
C GLU A 253 16.10 8.65 -2.37
N GLU A 254 15.29 7.59 -2.32
CA GLU A 254 15.40 6.56 -1.28
C GLU A 254 16.74 5.81 -1.37
N ARG A 255 17.16 5.41 -2.59
CA ARG A 255 18.47 4.80 -2.81
C ARG A 255 19.61 5.72 -2.37
N MET A 256 19.55 7.02 -2.71
CA MET A 256 20.56 7.99 -2.27
C MET A 256 20.62 8.12 -0.75
N LYS A 257 19.47 8.13 -0.06
CA LYS A 257 19.41 8.17 1.42
C LYS A 257 20.02 6.91 2.04
N ILE A 258 19.67 5.72 1.53
CA ILE A 258 20.20 4.43 2.01
C ILE A 258 21.73 4.36 1.79
N GLU A 259 22.21 4.76 0.61
CA GLU A 259 23.63 4.77 0.29
C GLU A 259 24.43 5.71 1.21
N LYS A 260 23.88 6.90 1.48
CA LYS A 260 24.49 7.87 2.39
C LYS A 260 24.56 7.33 3.83
N GLU A 261 23.50 6.68 4.29
CA GLU A 261 23.46 6.09 5.64
C GLU A 261 24.42 4.91 5.77
N LYS A 262 24.49 4.02 4.75
CA LYS A 262 25.46 2.93 4.71
C LYS A 262 26.89 3.43 4.81
N LYS A 263 27.25 4.47 4.04
CA LYS A 263 28.59 5.08 4.09
C LYS A 263 28.89 5.69 5.47
N ARG A 264 27.88 6.25 6.14
CA ARG A 264 28.04 6.80 7.50
C ARG A 264 28.33 5.69 8.52
N ILE A 265 27.55 4.61 8.50
CA ILE A 265 27.72 3.45 9.37
C ILE A 265 29.07 2.76 9.12
N GLU A 266 29.47 2.61 7.86
CA GLU A 266 30.76 1.99 7.50
C GLU A 266 31.94 2.83 7.99
N LYS A 267 31.86 4.16 7.86
CA LYS A 267 32.87 5.07 8.40
C LYS A 267 32.95 4.97 9.93
N GLU A 268 31.82 5.00 10.63
CA GLU A 268 31.78 4.89 12.09
C GLU A 268 32.34 3.54 12.59
N LYS A 269 32.01 2.43 11.92
CA LYS A 269 32.59 1.12 12.22
C LYS A 269 34.11 1.10 12.01
N ARG A 270 34.59 1.72 10.93
CA ARG A 270 36.02 1.82 10.64
C ARG A 270 36.74 2.63 11.71
N ASP A 271 36.21 3.79 12.08
CA ASP A 271 36.78 4.66 13.09
C ASP A 271 36.81 3.96 14.47
N LEU A 272 35.73 3.27 14.85
CA LEU A 272 35.68 2.48 16.08
C LEU A 272 36.70 1.33 16.08
N SER A 273 36.86 0.62 14.94
CA SER A 273 37.83 -0.47 14.83
C SER A 273 39.28 0.00 14.96
N LEU A 274 39.61 1.17 14.39
CA LEU A 274 40.93 1.78 14.50
C LEU A 274 41.23 2.22 15.94
N GLU A 275 40.24 2.74 16.65
CA GLU A 275 40.40 3.15 18.05
C GLU A 275 40.61 1.94 18.97
N LEU A 276 39.84 0.86 18.78
CA LEU A 276 40.04 -0.38 19.52
C LEU A 276 41.42 -1.00 19.27
N GLU A 277 41.91 -0.97 18.03
CA GLU A 277 43.26 -1.45 17.70
C GLU A 277 44.36 -0.61 18.38
N ARG A 278 44.18 0.72 18.46
CA ARG A 278 45.11 1.62 19.17
C ARG A 278 45.16 1.32 20.66
N LEU A 279 43.99 1.19 21.31
CA LEU A 279 43.90 0.87 22.73
C LEU A 279 44.54 -0.49 23.05
N GLU A 280 44.34 -1.50 22.23
CA GLU A 280 44.95 -2.82 22.43
C GLU A 280 46.47 -2.78 22.24
N LYS A 281 46.98 -2.05 21.24
CA LYS A 281 48.43 -1.82 21.07
C LYS A 281 49.04 -1.10 22.27
N GLU A 282 48.38 -0.05 22.77
CA GLU A 282 48.85 0.70 23.93
C GLU A 282 48.90 -0.16 25.19
N ARG A 283 47.86 -0.98 25.41
CA ARG A 283 47.82 -1.96 26.50
C ARG A 283 48.93 -3.00 26.39
N GLN A 284 49.21 -3.50 25.19
CA GLN A 284 50.30 -4.46 24.96
C GLN A 284 51.67 -3.85 25.25
N LEU A 285 51.91 -2.62 24.77
CA LEU A 285 53.14 -1.87 25.06
C LEU A 285 53.30 -1.63 26.57
N GLU A 286 52.22 -1.33 27.29
CA GLU A 286 52.28 -1.13 28.74
C GLU A 286 52.60 -2.42 29.50
N ILE A 287 52.01 -3.55 29.08
CA ILE A 287 52.33 -4.88 29.63
C ILE A 287 53.80 -5.23 29.36
N GLU A 288 54.30 -4.95 28.16
CA GLU A 288 55.70 -5.21 27.79
C GLU A 288 56.67 -4.35 28.60
N LYS A 289 56.41 -3.04 28.73
CA LYS A 289 57.18 -2.13 29.58
C LYS A 289 57.24 -2.63 31.03
N LYS A 290 56.10 -3.02 31.62
CA LYS A 290 56.04 -3.58 32.98
C LYS A 290 56.83 -4.89 33.10
N LYS A 291 56.85 -5.74 32.07
CA LYS A 291 57.65 -6.97 32.03
C LYS A 291 59.15 -6.66 31.98
N ILE A 292 59.58 -5.70 31.16
CA ILE A 292 60.97 -5.28 31.03
C ILE A 292 61.45 -4.67 32.35
N GLU A 293 60.69 -3.72 32.91
CA GLU A 293 61.01 -3.07 34.18
C GLU A 293 61.15 -4.08 35.33
N LYS A 294 60.24 -5.06 35.40
CA LYS A 294 60.31 -6.15 36.38
C LYS A 294 61.57 -6.99 36.19
N LYS A 295 61.94 -7.33 34.95
CA LYS A 295 63.17 -8.08 34.65
C LYS A 295 64.42 -7.28 35.02
N GLU A 296 64.47 -6.00 34.70
CA GLU A 296 65.59 -5.13 35.05
C GLU A 296 65.74 -4.97 36.56
N ARG A 297 64.64 -4.75 37.28
CA ARG A 297 64.65 -4.69 38.75
C ARG A 297 65.15 -6.00 39.35
N GLN A 298 64.72 -7.15 38.82
CA GLN A 298 65.23 -8.45 39.24
C GLN A 298 66.74 -8.58 38.98
N LYS A 299 67.23 -8.19 37.79
CA LYS A 299 68.66 -8.20 37.48
C LYS A 299 69.47 -7.33 38.44
N ARG A 300 69.03 -6.10 38.72
CA ARG A 300 69.71 -5.18 39.66
C ARG A 300 69.81 -5.79 41.07
N VAL A 301 68.70 -6.34 41.58
CA VAL A 301 68.68 -7.02 42.89
C VAL A 301 69.66 -8.21 42.92
N MET A 302 69.73 -8.98 41.83
CA MET A 302 70.65 -10.12 41.73
C MET A 302 72.12 -9.68 41.64
N GLU A 303 72.41 -8.61 40.89
CA GLU A 303 73.75 -8.01 40.83
C GLU A 303 74.20 -7.43 42.16
N ASP A 304 73.31 -6.74 42.89
CA ASP A 304 73.60 -6.21 44.22
C ASP A 304 73.89 -7.34 45.21
N LYS A 305 73.15 -8.47 45.14
CA LYS A 305 73.46 -9.67 45.93
C LYS A 305 74.82 -10.27 45.57
N ARG A 306 75.18 -10.32 44.28
CA ARG A 306 76.48 -10.81 43.80
C ARG A 306 77.63 -9.92 44.29
N ARG A 307 77.48 -8.60 44.29
CA ARG A 307 78.50 -7.65 44.78
C ARG A 307 78.69 -7.71 46.29
N ASN A 308 77.61 -7.90 47.04
CA ASN A 308 77.64 -7.95 48.51
C ASN A 308 78.06 -9.34 49.06
N LEU A 309 78.31 -10.31 48.18
CA LEU A 309 78.76 -11.64 48.55
C LEU A 309 80.20 -11.55 49.11
N LYS A 310 80.37 -11.84 50.39
CA LYS A 310 81.70 -11.84 51.04
C LYS A 310 82.62 -12.88 50.37
N PRO A 311 83.93 -12.60 50.19
CA PRO A 311 84.88 -13.53 49.58
C PRO A 311 85.02 -14.81 50.41
N GLU A 312 85.25 -15.97 49.78
CA GLU A 312 85.39 -17.23 50.52
C GLU A 312 86.61 -17.18 51.46
N PRO A 313 86.43 -17.39 52.78
CA PRO A 313 87.53 -17.38 53.74
C PRO A 313 88.41 -18.63 53.54
N ASN A 314 89.71 -18.47 53.73
CA ASN A 314 90.64 -19.57 53.54
C ASN A 314 90.58 -20.55 54.73
N TYR A 315 90.05 -21.74 54.47
CA TYR A 315 89.90 -22.81 55.47
C TYR A 315 91.21 -23.21 56.18
N LYS A 316 92.39 -22.96 55.56
CA LYS A 316 93.68 -23.35 56.12
C LYS A 316 94.37 -22.26 56.95
N THR A 317 93.97 -21.00 56.82
CA THR A 317 94.71 -19.85 57.36
C THR A 317 93.88 -18.95 58.28
N GLU A 318 92.55 -19.04 58.23
CA GLU A 318 91.66 -18.19 59.03
C GLU A 318 90.98 -19.00 60.15
N GLU A 319 91.00 -18.47 61.37
CA GLU A 319 90.33 -19.09 62.52
C GLU A 319 88.80 -18.90 62.45
N GLY A 320 88.04 -19.89 62.96
CA GLY A 320 86.58 -19.81 63.02
C GLY A 320 85.86 -20.01 61.68
N VAL A 321 86.50 -20.68 60.72
CA VAL A 321 85.92 -21.06 59.42
C VAL A 321 85.20 -22.41 59.52
N ILE A 322 84.05 -22.53 58.85
CA ILE A 322 83.28 -23.76 58.66
C ILE A 322 83.09 -24.00 57.16
N ARG A 323 83.16 -25.25 56.72
CA ARG A 323 82.87 -25.68 55.36
C ARG A 323 81.47 -26.29 55.31
N LEU A 324 80.60 -25.70 54.50
CA LEU A 324 79.23 -26.16 54.33
C LEU A 324 79.06 -26.79 52.95
N ARG A 325 78.30 -27.89 52.91
CA ARG A 325 77.87 -28.53 51.68
C ARG A 325 76.39 -28.29 51.47
N VAL A 326 76.04 -27.51 50.46
CA VAL A 326 74.66 -27.28 50.03
C VAL A 326 74.29 -28.30 48.95
N VAL A 327 73.20 -29.02 49.12
CA VAL A 327 72.65 -29.96 48.13
C VAL A 327 71.37 -29.37 47.55
N PHE A 328 71.35 -29.17 46.24
CA PHE A 328 70.21 -28.64 45.50
C PHE A 328 69.19 -29.75 45.18
N PRO A 329 67.91 -29.42 44.87
CA PRO A 329 66.87 -30.39 44.53
C PRO A 329 67.16 -31.22 43.27
N ASP A 330 68.04 -30.76 42.39
CA ASP A 330 68.51 -31.48 41.20
C ASP A 330 69.69 -32.42 41.49
N GLY A 331 70.16 -32.47 42.74
CA GLY A 331 71.27 -33.30 43.17
C GLY A 331 72.65 -32.65 43.04
N GLU A 332 72.75 -31.43 42.49
CA GLU A 332 74.00 -30.67 42.48
C GLU A 332 74.45 -30.36 43.91
N LYS A 333 75.76 -30.35 44.13
CA LYS A 333 76.37 -30.10 45.43
C LYS A 333 77.31 -28.91 45.32
N LEU A 334 77.04 -27.87 46.09
CA LEU A 334 77.92 -26.72 46.25
C LEU A 334 78.61 -26.79 47.61
N SER A 335 79.93 -26.82 47.62
CA SER A 335 80.71 -26.72 48.85
C SER A 335 81.35 -25.35 48.92
N ARG A 336 81.15 -24.63 50.03
CA ARG A 336 81.80 -23.33 50.26
C ARG A 336 82.12 -23.12 51.73
N SER A 337 83.22 -22.44 52.00
CA SER A 337 83.65 -22.07 53.34
C SER A 337 83.00 -20.75 53.79
N PHE A 338 82.67 -20.62 55.07
CA PHE A 338 82.05 -19.45 55.71
C PHE A 338 82.66 -19.22 57.09
N LYS A 339 82.62 -18.00 57.62
CA LYS A 339 82.97 -17.77 59.04
C LYS A 339 81.77 -18.05 59.93
N LYS A 340 81.97 -18.62 61.13
CA LYS A 340 80.91 -18.92 62.11
C LYS A 340 80.06 -17.69 62.47
N GLN A 341 80.68 -16.51 62.46
CA GLN A 341 80.05 -15.23 62.79
C GLN A 341 79.21 -14.62 61.66
N TRP A 342 79.22 -15.21 60.45
CA TRP A 342 78.42 -14.68 59.34
C TRP A 342 76.96 -15.08 59.46
N GLU A 343 76.08 -14.23 58.92
CA GLU A 343 74.65 -14.48 58.87
C GLU A 343 74.28 -15.47 57.76
N MET A 344 73.22 -16.26 58.00
CA MET A 344 72.57 -17.15 57.04
C MET A 344 72.16 -16.42 55.77
N LYS A 345 71.90 -15.11 55.82
CA LYS A 345 71.71 -14.24 54.66
C LYS A 345 72.78 -14.46 53.57
N ASN A 346 74.06 -14.63 53.94
CA ASN A 346 75.14 -14.87 52.97
C ASN A 346 75.00 -16.21 52.23
N LEU A 347 74.42 -17.22 52.87
CA LEU A 347 74.12 -18.51 52.27
C LEU A 347 72.91 -18.42 51.32
N PHE A 348 71.86 -17.69 51.72
CA PHE A 348 70.71 -17.40 50.84
C PHE A 348 71.15 -16.56 49.63
N ASP A 349 71.99 -15.55 49.83
CA ASP A 349 72.49 -14.72 48.73
C ASP A 349 73.42 -15.53 47.80
N LEU A 350 74.20 -16.48 48.32
CA LEU A 350 74.98 -17.42 47.50
C LEU A 350 74.10 -18.30 46.62
N VAL A 351 73.06 -18.89 47.20
CA VAL A 351 72.12 -19.76 46.47
C VAL A 351 71.29 -18.97 45.47
N ASP A 352 70.90 -17.74 45.80
CA ASP A 352 70.21 -16.84 44.88
C ASP A 352 71.10 -16.45 43.69
N VAL A 353 72.40 -16.24 43.89
CA VAL A 353 73.36 -15.81 42.84
C VAL A 353 73.84 -16.98 41.98
N GLN A 354 73.84 -18.20 42.50
CA GLN A 354 74.20 -19.39 41.73
C GLN A 354 73.20 -19.56 40.57
N GLU A 355 73.70 -19.68 39.34
CA GLU A 355 72.90 -19.81 38.10
C GLU A 355 72.13 -21.15 37.99
N ASN A 356 71.84 -21.79 39.12
CA ASN A 356 71.06 -23.01 39.12
C ASN A 356 69.57 -22.64 38.93
N ASN A 357 69.11 -22.71 37.68
CA ASN A 357 67.75 -22.40 37.20
C ASN A 357 66.62 -23.19 37.91
N SER A 358 66.96 -24.13 38.79
CA SER A 358 66.01 -24.96 39.51
C SER A 358 65.22 -24.21 40.60
N ILE A 359 65.69 -23.06 41.11
CA ILE A 359 65.11 -22.43 42.30
C ILE A 359 64.83 -20.93 42.07
N LYS A 360 63.59 -20.50 42.37
CA LYS A 360 63.24 -19.07 42.36
C LYS A 360 63.73 -18.42 43.65
N PRO A 361 64.41 -17.26 43.59
CA PRO A 361 64.80 -16.50 44.78
C PRO A 361 63.61 -16.32 45.74
N GLU A 362 63.87 -16.44 47.04
CA GLU A 362 62.88 -16.29 48.13
C GLU A 362 61.79 -17.36 48.25
N LYS A 363 61.79 -18.40 47.40
CA LYS A 363 60.85 -19.54 47.46
C LYS A 363 61.53 -20.85 47.86
N TYR A 364 62.41 -20.82 48.87
CA TYR A 364 63.05 -22.01 49.40
C TYR A 364 63.52 -21.81 50.84
N TYR A 365 63.85 -22.92 51.51
CA TYR A 365 64.44 -22.96 52.84
C TYR A 365 65.51 -24.06 52.90
N PHE A 366 66.42 -23.99 53.88
CA PHE A 366 67.46 -25.00 54.06
C PHE A 366 67.06 -26.01 55.12
N VAL A 367 67.47 -27.27 54.96
CA VAL A 367 67.27 -28.33 55.97
C VAL A 367 68.60 -29.05 56.25
N LYS A 368 69.00 -29.09 57.52
CA LYS A 368 70.08 -29.95 58.03
C LYS A 368 69.47 -31.28 58.46
N ASN A 369 70.14 -32.40 58.16
CA ASN A 369 69.57 -33.73 58.40
C ASN A 369 69.83 -34.28 59.82
N TYR A 370 70.95 -33.90 60.47
CA TYR A 370 71.33 -34.39 61.80
C TYR A 370 72.02 -33.30 62.65
N PRO A 371 71.41 -32.83 63.76
CA PRO A 371 69.99 -32.98 64.08
C PRO A 371 69.11 -32.34 63.00
N LYS A 372 67.89 -32.86 62.81
CA LYS A 372 66.99 -32.39 61.75
C LYS A 372 66.46 -30.99 62.07
N THR A 373 66.95 -29.97 61.40
CA THR A 373 66.55 -28.57 61.61
C THR A 373 66.32 -27.86 60.28
N SER A 374 65.29 -27.01 60.22
CA SER A 374 64.94 -26.21 59.03
C SER A 374 65.22 -24.73 59.26
N PHE A 375 65.84 -24.08 58.29
CA PHE A 375 66.23 -22.68 58.34
C PHE A 375 65.51 -21.89 57.23
N SER A 376 64.58 -21.03 57.63
CA SER A 376 63.89 -20.08 56.74
C SER A 376 64.24 -18.61 57.07
N VAL A 377 64.98 -18.37 58.15
CA VAL A 377 65.30 -17.03 58.66
C VAL A 377 66.69 -16.62 58.18
N LYS A 378 66.81 -15.40 57.63
CA LYS A 378 68.06 -14.88 57.05
C LYS A 378 68.99 -14.23 58.09
N ASN A 379 68.44 -13.66 59.16
CA ASN A 379 69.17 -12.80 60.11
C ASN A 379 69.67 -13.57 61.35
N ILE A 380 70.21 -14.77 61.17
CA ILE A 380 70.81 -15.58 62.24
C ILE A 380 72.22 -15.98 61.82
N THR A 381 73.19 -15.93 62.74
CA THR A 381 74.57 -16.36 62.45
C THR A 381 74.67 -17.88 62.33
N PHE A 382 75.65 -18.39 61.60
CA PHE A 382 75.86 -19.85 61.50
C PHE A 382 76.09 -20.50 62.86
N GLU A 383 76.78 -19.80 63.78
CA GLU A 383 76.97 -20.23 65.16
C GLU A 383 75.66 -20.35 65.94
N ASN A 384 74.82 -19.30 65.92
CA ASN A 384 73.53 -19.30 66.62
C ASN A 384 72.51 -20.25 65.98
N ALA A 385 72.68 -20.56 64.69
CA ALA A 385 71.88 -21.54 63.97
C ALA A 385 72.29 -23.00 64.28
N GLY A 386 73.36 -23.22 65.06
CA GLY A 386 73.85 -24.57 65.39
C GLY A 386 74.46 -25.31 64.20
N ILE A 387 75.00 -24.56 63.24
CA ILE A 387 75.67 -25.09 62.05
C ILE A 387 77.16 -25.26 62.35
N GLN A 388 77.67 -26.47 62.14
CA GLN A 388 79.03 -26.89 62.43
C GLN A 388 79.84 -27.14 61.16
N ASP A 389 81.15 -27.33 61.31
CA ASP A 389 82.03 -27.65 60.19
C ASP A 389 81.67 -29.01 59.57
N GLY A 390 81.59 -29.07 58.23
CA GLY A 390 81.23 -30.29 57.48
C GLY A 390 79.73 -30.55 57.34
N ASP A 391 78.87 -29.68 57.89
CA ASP A 391 77.42 -29.85 57.78
C ASP A 391 76.94 -29.83 56.33
N THR A 392 75.95 -30.68 56.06
CA THR A 392 75.25 -30.73 54.77
C THR A 392 73.84 -30.13 54.91
N LEU A 393 73.55 -29.11 54.12
CA LEU A 393 72.28 -28.41 54.05
C LEU A 393 71.58 -28.73 52.73
N MET A 394 70.37 -29.26 52.79
CA MET A 394 69.54 -29.49 51.61
C MET A 394 68.65 -28.29 51.32
N VAL A 395 68.58 -27.85 50.07
CA VAL A 395 67.67 -26.76 49.66
C VAL A 395 66.31 -27.37 49.31
N ILE A 396 65.24 -26.91 49.95
CA ILE A 396 63.88 -27.36 49.68
C ILE A 396 63.05 -26.20 49.13
N LYS A 397 62.39 -26.41 48.00
CA LYS A 397 61.48 -25.43 47.39
C LYS A 397 60.25 -25.26 48.28
N LYS A 398 59.82 -24.01 48.48
CA LYS A 398 58.64 -23.66 49.26
C LYS A 398 57.36 -23.81 48.44
#